data_AF-A0A2H3GUD3-F1
#
_entry.id   AF-A0A2H3GUD3-F1
#
_cell.length_a   1.000
_cell.length_b   1.000
_cell.length_c   1.000
_cell.angle_alpha   90.00
_cell.angle_beta   90.00
_cell.angle_gamma   90.00
#
_symmetry.space_group_name_H-M   'P 1'
#
loop_
_entity.id
_entity.type
_entity.pdbx_description
1 polymer ?
#
loop_
_entity_poly.entity_id
_entity_poly.type
_entity_poly.pdbx_seq_one_letter_code
_entity_poly.pdbx_strand_id
1 'polypeptide(L)'
;MVSFKSILLFAGLAMAAPTPDTEKSLTKRFNGGWCGVHIHLFNGENPKGSHEMNVFVYDGKQQLVWSKESIWGNGILMAESENLPAVLNINTYGGGALATFTYGDQDWDSNEKPRCSVGAWDGPSFGSSTQTLEMDCGFSC
;
A
#
# COMPACT_ATOMS: atom_id res chain seq x y z
N MET A 1 7.69 34.65 -65.54
CA MET A 1 8.09 33.22 -65.35
C MET A 1 9.26 33.26 -64.39
N VAL A 2 9.18 32.81 -63.15
CA VAL A 2 8.93 31.42 -62.73
C VAL A 2 8.07 31.41 -61.46
N SER A 3 7.09 30.50 -61.47
CA SER A 3 6.22 30.10 -60.36
C SER A 3 6.94 29.10 -59.46
N PHE A 4 6.88 29.27 -58.14
CA PHE A 4 7.08 28.21 -57.15
C PHE A 4 6.20 28.53 -55.92
N LYS A 5 4.97 27.98 -55.91
CA LYS A 5 4.57 26.77 -55.18
C LYS A 5 4.53 26.97 -53.66
N SER A 6 3.32 27.22 -53.17
CA SER A 6 2.89 27.09 -51.78
C SER A 6 3.40 25.79 -51.17
N ILE A 7 4.14 25.90 -50.08
CA ILE A 7 4.43 24.78 -49.19
C ILE A 7 3.24 24.67 -48.25
N LEU A 8 2.43 23.63 -48.48
CA LEU A 8 1.45 23.11 -47.54
C LEU A 8 2.19 22.71 -46.25
N LEU A 9 2.01 23.47 -45.17
CA LEU A 9 2.32 22.97 -43.83
C LEU A 9 1.30 21.89 -43.50
N PHE A 10 1.72 20.64 -43.62
CA PHE A 10 0.97 19.50 -43.11
C PHE A 10 0.87 19.62 -41.59
N ALA A 11 -0.37 19.71 -41.11
CA ALA A 11 -0.73 19.47 -39.74
C ALA A 11 -0.28 18.05 -39.37
N GLY A 12 0.86 17.95 -38.67
CA GLY A 12 1.25 16.74 -37.98
C GLY A 12 0.29 16.54 -36.81
N LEU A 13 -0.75 15.74 -37.01
CA LEU A 13 -1.41 15.05 -35.92
C LEU A 13 -0.34 14.25 -35.19
N ALA A 14 0.11 14.76 -34.04
CA ALA A 14 0.82 13.95 -33.08
C ALA A 14 -0.14 12.82 -32.69
N MET A 15 0.01 11.65 -33.31
CA MET A 15 -0.49 10.43 -32.71
C MET A 15 0.23 10.35 -31.38
N ALA A 16 -0.48 10.63 -30.29
CA ALA A 16 -0.03 10.25 -28.97
C ALA A 16 0.31 8.77 -29.08
N ALA A 17 1.60 8.45 -29.00
CA ALA A 17 2.03 7.08 -28.85
C ALA A 17 1.19 6.50 -27.70
N PRO A 18 0.67 5.26 -27.82
CA PRO A 18 0.12 4.60 -26.66
C PRO A 18 1.19 4.71 -25.58
N THR A 19 0.91 5.51 -24.56
CA THR A 19 1.70 5.52 -23.35
C THR A 19 1.80 4.06 -22.97
N PRO A 20 3.00 3.51 -22.74
CA PRO A 20 3.09 2.16 -22.24
C PRO A 20 2.16 2.13 -21.03
N ASP A 21 1.09 1.33 -21.16
CA ASP A 21 0.38 0.82 -20.02
C ASP A 21 1.49 0.47 -19.04
N THR A 22 1.39 1.04 -17.85
CA THR A 22 2.31 0.73 -16.78
C THR A 22 2.09 -0.75 -16.49
N GLU A 23 2.73 -1.59 -17.30
CA GLU A 23 3.11 -2.93 -16.99
C GLU A 23 3.92 -2.71 -15.72
N LYS A 24 3.23 -2.89 -14.59
CA LYS A 24 3.78 -2.81 -13.25
C LYS A 24 4.65 -4.04 -13.07
N SER A 25 5.62 -4.16 -13.97
CA SER A 25 6.70 -5.11 -13.97
C SER A 25 7.46 -4.81 -12.71
N LEU A 26 7.31 -5.69 -11.73
CA LEU A 26 8.14 -5.79 -10.54
C LEU A 26 9.60 -5.97 -11.01
N THR A 27 10.23 -4.89 -11.44
CA THR A 27 11.61 -4.83 -11.94
C THR A 27 12.63 -4.70 -10.82
N LYS A 28 12.20 -4.89 -9.58
CA LYS A 28 13.09 -5.10 -8.44
C LYS A 28 12.84 -6.52 -7.94
N ARG A 29 13.81 -7.40 -8.15
CA ARG A 29 13.79 -8.81 -7.73
C ARG A 29 13.32 -8.88 -6.29
N PHE A 30 12.10 -9.36 -6.09
CA PHE A 30 11.57 -9.69 -4.78
C PHE A 30 12.60 -10.53 -4.02
N ASN A 31 12.95 -10.11 -2.81
CA ASN A 31 13.91 -10.84 -1.98
C ASN A 31 13.15 -11.61 -0.90
N GLY A 32 13.17 -12.94 -0.99
CA GLY A 32 12.67 -13.77 0.10
C GLY A 32 13.51 -13.63 1.37
N GLY A 33 12.97 -14.10 2.49
CA GLY A 33 13.51 -14.02 3.83
C GLY A 33 12.43 -13.61 4.83
N TRP A 34 12.81 -12.76 5.78
CA TRP A 34 11.87 -12.19 6.73
C TRP A 34 11.30 -10.89 6.16
N CYS A 35 10.11 -10.98 5.56
CA CYS A 35 9.34 -9.82 5.11
C CYS A 35 8.74 -9.05 6.28
N GLY A 36 8.46 -7.77 6.05
CA GLY A 36 7.78 -6.90 7.00
C GLY A 36 6.46 -6.36 6.46
N VAL A 37 5.49 -6.17 7.34
CA VAL A 37 4.29 -5.39 7.10
C VAL A 37 4.18 -4.32 8.17
N HIS A 38 4.05 -3.08 7.73
CA HIS A 38 3.83 -1.91 8.57
C HIS A 38 2.40 -1.42 8.35
N ILE A 39 1.65 -1.26 9.44
CA ILE A 39 0.27 -0.79 9.45
C ILE A 39 0.20 0.46 10.30
N HIS A 40 -0.28 1.54 9.68
CA HIS A 40 -0.62 2.77 10.35
C HIS A 40 -2.14 2.85 10.45
N LEU A 41 -2.68 2.77 11.67
CA LEU A 41 -4.12 2.91 11.94
C LEU A 41 -4.47 4.32 12.37
N PHE A 42 -5.66 4.77 11.97
CA PHE A 42 -6.23 6.04 12.37
C PHE A 42 -7.58 5.79 13.06
N ASN A 43 -7.79 6.43 14.21
CA ASN A 43 -9.06 6.44 14.91
C ASN A 43 -9.52 7.89 15.06
N GLY A 44 -10.44 8.32 14.19
CA GLY A 44 -10.97 9.69 14.15
C GLY A 44 -10.91 10.32 12.76
N GLU A 45 -11.26 11.60 12.67
CA GLU A 45 -11.25 12.36 11.41
C GLU A 45 -9.83 12.80 11.07
N ASN A 46 -9.33 12.45 9.87
CA ASN A 46 -7.97 12.80 9.45
C ASN A 46 -7.97 13.75 8.23
N PRO A 47 -6.84 14.40 7.89
CA PRO A 47 -6.76 15.44 6.85
C PRO A 47 -7.08 15.00 5.41
N LYS A 48 -7.11 13.70 5.10
CA LYS A 48 -7.50 13.17 3.79
C LYS A 48 -8.95 12.60 3.80
N GLY A 49 -9.77 12.94 4.80
CA GLY A 49 -11.05 12.30 5.10
C GLY A 49 -10.86 11.07 5.98
N SER A 50 -11.83 10.71 6.82
CA SER A 50 -11.77 9.64 7.84
C SER A 50 -11.44 8.22 7.31
N HIS A 51 -10.24 8.02 6.79
CA HIS A 51 -9.71 6.71 6.43
C HIS A 51 -9.04 6.08 7.64
N GLU A 52 -9.11 4.76 7.72
CA GLU A 52 -8.84 4.03 8.96
C GLU A 52 -7.45 3.38 8.96
N MET A 53 -6.83 3.21 7.78
CA MET A 53 -5.57 2.46 7.68
C MET A 53 -4.71 2.80 6.44
N ASN A 54 -3.39 2.81 6.64
CA ASN A 54 -2.39 2.65 5.60
C ASN A 54 -1.58 1.37 5.84
N VAL A 55 -1.19 0.69 4.76
CA VAL A 55 -0.40 -0.54 4.82
C VAL A 55 0.78 -0.45 3.89
N PHE A 56 1.93 -0.89 4.36
CA PHE A 56 3.18 -0.96 3.63
C PHE A 56 3.80 -2.35 3.82
N VAL A 57 4.22 -2.98 2.73
CA VAL A 57 4.81 -4.32 2.74
C VAL A 57 6.22 -4.26 2.17
N TYR A 58 7.15 -4.87 2.89
CA TYR A 58 8.57 -4.87 2.61
C TYR A 58 9.06 -6.31 2.40
N ASP A 59 9.97 -6.49 1.45
CA ASP A 59 10.63 -7.77 1.21
C ASP A 59 11.70 -8.10 2.27
N GLY A 60 12.35 -9.26 2.17
CA GLY A 60 13.42 -9.70 3.06
C GLY A 60 14.67 -8.80 3.08
N LYS A 61 14.79 -7.82 2.18
CA LYS A 61 15.82 -6.77 2.19
C LYS A 61 15.28 -5.41 2.62
N GLN A 62 14.10 -5.37 3.24
CA GLN A 62 13.42 -4.15 3.68
C GLN A 62 13.11 -3.19 2.51
N GLN A 63 12.91 -3.71 1.30
CA GLN A 63 12.49 -2.91 0.16
C GLN A 63 10.97 -2.90 0.07
N LEU A 64 10.37 -1.71 -0.05
CA LEU A 64 8.93 -1.58 -0.27
C LEU A 64 8.54 -2.27 -1.58
N VAL A 65 7.69 -3.29 -1.49
CA VAL A 65 7.18 -4.06 -2.64
C VAL A 65 5.72 -3.81 -2.92
N TRP A 66 4.97 -3.36 -1.91
CA TRP A 66 3.57 -3.01 -2.05
C TRP A 66 3.14 -2.02 -0.97
N SER A 67 2.21 -1.13 -1.29
CA SER A 67 1.54 -0.29 -0.31
C SER A 67 0.13 0.05 -0.77
N LYS A 68 -0.73 0.32 0.20
CA LYS A 68 -2.07 0.87 -0.02
C LYS A 68 -2.38 1.84 1.10
N GLU A 69 -2.67 3.08 0.71
CA GLU A 69 -3.05 4.15 1.62
C GLU A 69 -4.56 4.40 1.54
N SER A 70 -5.08 5.09 2.56
CA SER A 70 -6.48 5.53 2.62
C SER A 70 -7.48 4.38 2.50
N ILE A 71 -7.28 3.31 3.26
CA ILE A 71 -8.19 2.16 3.30
C ILE A 71 -9.38 2.50 4.21
N TRP A 72 -10.59 2.24 3.72
CA TRP A 72 -11.86 2.47 4.39
C TRP A 72 -12.52 1.13 4.75
N GLY A 73 -13.03 1.01 5.96
CA GLY A 73 -13.67 -0.21 6.46
C GLY A 73 -15.16 -0.05 6.66
N ASN A 74 -15.91 -1.08 6.27
CA ASN A 74 -17.29 -1.33 6.70
C ASN A 74 -17.33 -2.29 7.91
N GLY A 75 -16.30 -2.25 8.77
CA GLY A 75 -16.11 -3.14 9.91
C GLY A 75 -15.11 -4.29 9.69
N ILE A 76 -14.71 -4.54 8.44
CA ILE A 76 -13.62 -5.45 8.07
C ILE A 76 -12.72 -4.69 7.08
N LEU A 77 -11.52 -4.34 7.52
CA LEU A 77 -10.53 -3.67 6.68
C LEU A 77 -9.62 -4.73 6.06
N MET A 78 -9.84 -5.04 4.77
CA MET A 78 -9.03 -6.00 4.01
C MET A 78 -8.00 -5.30 3.12
N ALA A 79 -6.73 -5.61 3.33
CA ALA A 79 -5.64 -5.22 2.44
C ALA A 79 -4.97 -6.48 1.86
N GLU A 80 -4.77 -6.50 0.54
CA GLU A 80 -4.23 -7.64 -0.20
C GLU A 80 -3.04 -7.22 -1.05
N SER A 81 -1.92 -7.93 -0.91
CA SER A 81 -0.74 -7.73 -1.75
C SER A 81 -0.64 -8.79 -2.85
N GLU A 82 -1.14 -8.47 -4.04
CA GLU A 82 -1.07 -9.34 -5.23
C GLU A 82 0.35 -9.43 -5.84
N ASN A 83 1.27 -8.57 -5.40
CA ASN A 83 2.63 -8.46 -5.94
C ASN A 83 3.65 -9.39 -5.26
N LEU A 84 3.23 -10.17 -4.27
CA LEU A 84 4.05 -11.14 -3.57
C LEU A 84 3.88 -12.55 -4.18
N PRO A 85 4.80 -13.49 -3.91
CA PRO A 85 4.65 -14.89 -4.35
C PRO A 85 3.33 -15.57 -3.93
N ALA A 86 2.74 -15.12 -2.82
CA ALA A 86 1.40 -15.51 -2.36
C ALA A 86 0.64 -14.25 -1.94
N VAL A 87 -0.69 -14.28 -1.93
CA VAL A 87 -1.47 -13.13 -1.46
C VAL A 87 -1.30 -12.98 0.05
N LEU A 88 -0.79 -11.83 0.49
CA LEU A 88 -0.83 -11.43 1.90
C LEU A 88 -2.20 -10.80 2.17
N ASN A 89 -3.03 -11.44 3.00
CA ASN A 89 -4.28 -10.86 3.47
C ASN A 89 -4.06 -10.25 4.85
N ILE A 90 -4.56 -9.03 5.04
CA ILE A 90 -4.51 -8.29 6.30
C ILE A 90 -5.92 -7.90 6.64
N ASN A 91 -6.38 -8.29 7.83
CA ASN A 91 -7.71 -7.98 8.31
C ASN A 91 -7.61 -7.21 9.64
N THR A 92 -8.14 -5.99 9.70
CA THR A 92 -8.30 -5.24 10.94
C THR A 92 -9.78 -5.10 11.28
N TYR A 93 -10.16 -5.56 12.48
CA TYR A 93 -11.55 -5.54 12.95
C TYR A 93 -11.77 -4.29 13.80
N GLY A 94 -12.81 -3.51 13.46
CA GLY A 94 -13.04 -2.19 14.04
C GLY A 94 -13.16 -2.18 15.57
N GLY A 95 -12.54 -1.18 16.20
CA GLY A 95 -12.87 -0.72 17.56
C GLY A 95 -12.07 -1.29 18.73
N GLY A 96 -11.08 -2.16 18.49
CA GLY A 96 -10.19 -2.65 19.57
C GLY A 96 -9.57 -4.02 19.37
N ALA A 97 -9.83 -4.69 18.25
CA ALA A 97 -9.26 -5.99 17.93
C ALA A 97 -8.09 -5.84 16.94
N LEU A 98 -6.97 -6.41 17.37
CA LEU A 98 -5.66 -6.37 16.73
C LEU A 98 -5.66 -7.18 15.41
N ALA A 99 -4.86 -6.73 14.43
CA ALA A 99 -4.85 -7.22 13.05
C ALA A 99 -4.60 -8.74 12.96
N THR A 100 -5.26 -9.43 12.03
CA THR A 100 -4.93 -10.80 11.63
C THR A 100 -4.38 -10.85 10.22
N PHE A 101 -3.54 -11.86 9.96
CA PHE A 101 -2.77 -11.97 8.75
C PHE A 101 -2.77 -13.39 8.22
N THR A 102 -2.78 -13.54 6.89
CA THR A 102 -2.50 -14.82 6.23
C THR A 102 -1.56 -14.63 5.04
N TYR A 103 -0.59 -15.53 4.89
CA TYR A 103 0.35 -15.55 3.76
C TYR A 103 0.81 -16.98 3.46
N GLY A 104 0.36 -17.55 2.35
CA GLY A 104 0.56 -18.98 2.06
C GLY A 104 -0.03 -19.84 3.19
N ASP A 105 0.79 -20.71 3.77
CA ASP A 105 0.40 -21.59 4.90
C ASP A 105 0.59 -20.94 6.28
N GLN A 106 0.96 -19.66 6.33
CA GLN A 106 1.14 -18.94 7.59
C GLN A 106 -0.11 -18.14 7.93
N ASP A 107 -0.59 -18.29 9.16
CA ASP A 107 -1.58 -17.45 9.81
C ASP A 107 -1.03 -16.91 11.13
N TRP A 108 -1.30 -15.65 11.45
CA TRP A 108 -0.91 -15.04 12.72
C TRP A 108 -1.76 -13.81 13.04
N ASP A 109 -1.67 -13.35 14.29
CA ASP A 109 -2.30 -12.11 14.74
C ASP A 109 -1.27 -11.12 15.29
N SER A 110 -1.64 -9.84 15.45
CA SER A 110 -0.69 -8.82 15.87
C SER A 110 -0.27 -8.87 17.35
N ASN A 111 -0.84 -9.76 18.15
CA ASN A 111 -0.32 -10.08 19.49
C ASN A 111 0.81 -11.11 19.46
N GLU A 112 1.00 -11.83 18.35
CA GLU A 112 1.99 -12.90 18.29
C GLU A 112 3.41 -12.34 18.45
N LYS A 113 4.11 -12.77 19.50
CA LYS A 113 5.52 -12.45 19.74
C LYS A 113 6.40 -13.64 19.38
N PRO A 114 7.58 -13.43 18.75
CA PRO A 114 8.22 -12.14 18.45
C PRO A 114 7.79 -11.53 17.10
N ARG A 115 6.76 -12.09 16.46
CA ARG A 115 6.40 -11.80 15.07
C ARG A 115 5.91 -10.38 14.85
N CYS A 116 5.24 -9.80 15.84
CA CYS A 116 4.65 -8.48 15.77
C CYS A 116 5.09 -7.57 16.92
N SER A 117 5.26 -6.29 16.62
CA SER A 117 5.39 -5.18 17.55
C SER A 117 4.19 -4.26 17.34
N VAL A 118 3.46 -3.96 18.40
CA VAL A 118 2.26 -3.13 18.37
C VAL A 118 2.52 -1.96 19.30
N GLY A 119 2.43 -0.75 18.75
CA GLY A 119 2.57 0.50 19.50
C GLY A 119 1.38 0.78 20.41
N ALA A 120 1.48 1.84 21.20
CA ALA A 120 0.33 2.39 21.89
C ALA A 120 -0.48 3.28 20.93
N TRP A 121 -1.74 3.54 21.28
CA TRP A 121 -2.47 4.64 20.65
C TRP A 121 -1.84 5.95 21.07
N ASP A 122 -1.25 6.65 20.10
CA ASP A 122 -0.75 8.00 20.29
C ASP A 122 -1.91 8.98 20.12
N GLY A 123 -2.03 9.83 21.13
CA GLY A 123 -3.17 10.72 21.32
C GLY A 123 -3.35 11.75 20.20
N PRO A 124 -4.46 12.49 20.23
CA PRO A 124 -4.69 13.52 19.24
C PRO A 124 -3.61 14.60 19.26
N SER A 125 -3.09 14.90 18.08
CA SER A 125 -2.28 16.10 17.85
C SER A 125 -3.13 17.35 18.14
N PHE A 126 -2.49 18.46 18.56
CA PHE A 126 -3.21 19.70 18.87
C PHE A 126 -4.09 20.15 17.68
N GLY A 127 -5.41 20.23 17.90
CA GLY A 127 -6.40 20.59 16.88
C GLY A 127 -6.97 19.41 16.07
N SER A 128 -6.61 18.17 16.42
CA SER A 128 -7.17 16.94 15.83
C SER A 128 -7.90 16.12 16.89
N SER A 129 -8.85 15.26 16.47
CA SER A 129 -9.41 14.18 17.30
C SER A 129 -8.85 12.80 16.92
N THR A 130 -8.01 12.73 15.88
CA THR A 130 -7.42 11.48 15.40
C THR A 130 -6.40 10.94 16.39
N GLN A 131 -6.56 9.69 16.79
CA GLN A 131 -5.50 8.90 17.41
C GLN A 131 -4.85 8.02 16.35
N THR A 132 -3.56 7.73 16.51
CA THR A 132 -2.82 6.86 15.58
C THR A 132 -2.20 5.70 16.32
N LEU A 133 -2.09 4.55 15.66
CA LEU A 133 -1.39 3.39 16.20
C LEU A 133 -0.57 2.74 15.09
N GLU A 134 0.68 2.42 15.42
CA GLU A 134 1.60 1.75 14.52
C GLU A 134 1.74 0.27 14.87
N MET A 135 1.75 -0.59 13.86
CA MET A 135 2.05 -2.01 14.01
C MET A 135 3.08 -2.46 12.97
N ASP A 136 4.09 -3.17 13.44
CA ASP A 136 5.11 -3.80 12.62
C ASP A 136 5.06 -5.31 12.84
N CYS A 137 4.67 -6.05 11.81
CA CYS A 137 4.63 -7.50 11.84
C CYS A 137 5.57 -8.09 10.78
N GLY A 138 6.06 -9.29 11.03
CA GLY A 138 6.91 -10.02 10.09
C GLY A 138 6.31 -11.35 9.65
N PHE A 139 6.79 -11.86 8.52
CA PHE A 139 6.40 -13.16 7.99
C PHE A 139 7.51 -13.73 7.12
N SER A 140 7.53 -15.06 7.00
CA SER A 140 8.43 -15.70 6.04
C SER A 140 7.88 -15.51 4.63
N CYS A 141 8.73 -15.01 3.76
CA CYS A 141 8.52 -14.85 2.34
C CYS A 141 9.83 -15.22 1.63
#